data_AF-A0A1C6I044-F1
#
_entry.id   AF-A0A1C6I044-F1
#
_cell.length_a   1.000
_cell.length_b   1.000
_cell.length_c   1.000
_cell.angle_alpha   90.00
_cell.angle_beta   90.00
_cell.angle_gamma   90.00
#
_symmetry.space_group_name_H-M   'P 1'
#
loop_
_entity.id
_entity.type
_entity.pdbx_description
1 polymer ?
#
loop_
_entity_poly.entity_id
_entity_poly.type
_entity_poly.pdbx_seq_one_letter_code
_entity_poly.pdbx_strand_id
1 'polypeptide(L)'
;MCLAYQSGKTTKTNQVHHYATNKSKTYTPQLEEIANRYGLDLDDAWNKELLPHQGRHPNAYHEYVLDSMKQFDNIAQGDKDIFLKLFDNLKNNVKSNPDMLYKDYWK
;
A
#
# COMPACT_ATOMS: atom_id res chain seq x y z
N MET A 1 -20.30 -38.98 17.62
CA MET A 1 -20.45 -37.63 18.22
C MET A 1 -19.34 -36.75 17.65
N CYS A 2 -19.70 -35.59 17.14
CA CYS A 2 -19.02 -34.85 16.07
C CYS A 2 -17.55 -34.47 16.34
N LEU A 3 -16.71 -34.67 15.33
CA LEU A 3 -15.38 -34.05 15.22
C LEU A 3 -15.55 -32.58 14.84
N ALA A 4 -14.88 -31.70 15.58
CA ALA A 4 -14.84 -30.27 15.32
C ALA A 4 -14.14 -29.98 13.98
N TYR A 5 -14.84 -29.33 13.05
CA TYR A 5 -14.24 -28.73 11.87
C TYR A 5 -13.61 -27.38 12.28
N GLN A 6 -12.35 -27.39 12.70
CA GLN A 6 -11.58 -26.16 12.80
C GLN A 6 -11.26 -25.71 11.37
N SER A 7 -11.94 -24.65 10.92
CA SER A 7 -11.62 -23.96 9.68
C SER A 7 -10.20 -23.41 9.78
N GLY A 8 -9.27 -24.05 9.07
CA GLY A 8 -7.90 -23.57 8.97
C GLY A 8 -7.88 -22.18 8.35
N LYS A 9 -7.60 -21.15 9.16
CA LYS A 9 -7.12 -19.86 8.65
C LYS A 9 -5.83 -20.15 7.89
N THR A 10 -5.89 -20.14 6.56
CA THR A 10 -4.69 -20.13 5.72
C THR A 10 -3.92 -18.85 6.00
N THR A 11 -2.89 -18.94 6.84
CA THR A 11 -1.96 -17.84 7.06
C THR A 11 -1.21 -17.61 5.75
N LYS A 12 -1.56 -16.55 5.02
CA LYS A 12 -0.88 -16.17 3.77
C LYS A 12 0.61 -15.99 4.07
N THR A 13 1.48 -16.45 3.16
CA THR A 13 2.93 -16.30 3.38
C THR A 13 3.30 -14.82 3.36
N ASN A 14 4.26 -14.46 4.19
CA ASN A 14 4.82 -13.12 4.21
C ASN A 14 5.56 -12.85 2.90
N GLN A 15 5.27 -11.71 2.28
CA GLN A 15 5.93 -11.22 1.07
C GLN A 15 6.28 -9.74 1.23
N VAL A 16 7.35 -9.30 0.57
CA VAL A 16 7.67 -7.87 0.49
C VAL A 16 6.57 -7.21 -0.32
N HIS A 17 5.81 -6.36 0.36
CA HIS A 17 4.66 -5.65 -0.17
C HIS A 17 5.07 -4.21 -0.49
N HIS A 18 4.72 -3.76 -1.70
CA HIS A 18 4.84 -2.36 -2.09
C HIS A 18 3.49 -1.67 -1.88
N TYR A 19 3.46 -0.60 -1.09
CA TYR A 19 2.23 0.15 -0.86
C TYR A 19 1.82 0.96 -2.10
N ALA A 20 2.73 1.78 -2.61
CA ALA A 20 2.67 2.39 -3.93
C ALA A 20 3.30 1.45 -4.96
N THR A 21 2.57 1.08 -6.00
CA THR A 21 3.06 0.10 -6.98
C THR A 21 4.13 0.69 -7.89
N ASN A 22 5.22 -0.06 -8.11
CA ASN A 22 6.20 0.21 -9.16
C ASN A 22 6.01 -0.68 -10.40
N LYS A 23 4.90 -1.43 -10.51
CA LYS A 23 4.67 -2.42 -11.58
C LYS A 23 3.45 -2.13 -12.47
N SER A 24 2.67 -1.09 -12.18
CA SER A 24 1.46 -0.77 -12.92
C SER A 24 1.73 0.22 -14.05
N LYS A 25 1.39 -0.15 -15.29
CA LYS A 25 1.47 0.77 -16.44
C LYS A 25 0.58 2.02 -16.27
N THR A 26 -0.50 1.92 -15.49
CA THR A 26 -1.46 3.02 -15.27
C THR A 26 -1.06 3.92 -14.10
N TYR A 27 -0.54 3.32 -13.02
CA TYR A 27 -0.34 4.02 -11.75
C TYR A 27 1.11 4.40 -11.48
N THR A 28 2.06 3.55 -11.88
CA THR A 28 3.49 3.78 -11.61
C THR A 28 3.96 5.17 -12.07
N PRO A 29 3.66 5.67 -13.30
CA PRO A 29 4.17 6.96 -13.74
C PRO A 29 3.72 8.14 -12.85
N GLN A 30 2.47 8.11 -12.36
CA GLN A 30 1.93 9.18 -11.51
C GLN A 30 2.49 9.11 -10.09
N LEU A 31 2.69 7.89 -9.57
CA LEU A 31 3.29 7.66 -8.26
C LEU A 31 4.78 8.08 -8.27
N GLU A 32 5.51 7.73 -9.33
CA GLU A 32 6.91 8.15 -9.55
C GLU A 32 7.02 9.67 -9.66
N GLU A 33 6.11 10.33 -10.39
CA GLU A 33 6.12 11.79 -10.51
C GLU A 33 6.09 12.48 -9.14
N ILE A 34 5.26 11.99 -8.22
CA ILE A 34 5.17 12.53 -6.85
C ILE A 34 6.43 12.15 -6.04
N ALA A 35 6.80 10.87 -6.02
CA ALA A 35 7.95 10.40 -5.23
C ALA A 35 9.26 11.08 -5.62
N ASN A 36 9.47 11.33 -6.91
CA ASN A 36 10.66 12.00 -7.45
C ASN A 36 10.82 13.44 -6.92
N ARG A 37 9.73 14.15 -6.59
CA ARG A 37 9.79 15.50 -5.99
C ARG A 37 10.48 15.50 -4.63
N TYR A 38 10.49 14.35 -3.96
CA TYR A 38 11.10 14.13 -2.64
C TYR A 38 12.43 13.35 -2.71
N GLY A 39 12.93 13.07 -3.92
CA GLY A 39 14.11 12.23 -4.14
C GLY A 39 13.93 10.83 -3.53
N LEU A 40 12.81 10.18 -3.84
CA LEU A 40 12.45 8.83 -3.41
C LEU A 40 12.21 7.93 -4.61
N ASP A 41 12.76 6.71 -4.58
CA ASP A 41 12.44 5.66 -5.54
C ASP A 41 11.28 4.78 -5.01
N LEU A 42 10.38 4.32 -5.88
CA LEU A 42 9.26 3.47 -5.46
C LEU A 42 9.73 2.08 -5.00
N ASP A 43 10.93 1.65 -5.36
CA ASP A 43 11.59 0.45 -4.84
C ASP A 43 12.50 0.75 -3.63
N ASP A 44 12.39 1.89 -2.97
CA ASP A 44 13.09 2.11 -1.71
C ASP A 44 12.35 1.51 -0.51
N ALA A 45 13.06 1.42 0.63
CA ALA A 45 12.54 0.79 1.85
C ALA A 45 11.32 1.51 2.46
N TRP A 46 11.15 2.82 2.25
CA TRP A 46 10.02 3.57 2.80
C TRP A 46 8.65 3.04 2.33
N ASN A 47 8.62 2.49 1.11
CA ASN A 47 7.43 1.98 0.43
C ASN A 47 7.26 0.45 0.56
N LYS A 48 8.15 -0.22 1.31
CA LYS A 48 8.17 -1.68 1.41
C LYS A 48 8.04 -2.16 2.84
N GLU A 49 7.15 -3.12 3.07
CA GLU A 49 7.09 -3.87 4.32
C GLU A 49 6.77 -5.35 4.08
N LEU A 50 7.12 -6.21 5.04
CA LEU A 50 6.81 -7.63 4.98
C LEU A 50 5.38 -7.85 5.52
N LEU A 51 4.44 -8.23 4.65
CA LEU A 51 3.04 -8.45 5.02
C LEU A 51 2.52 -9.82 4.55
N PRO A 52 1.54 -10.43 5.25
CA PRO A 52 0.86 -11.64 4.82
C PRO A 52 -0.14 -11.33 3.69
N HIS A 53 0.36 -10.80 2.57
CA HIS A 53 -0.41 -10.41 1.41
C HIS A 53 0.10 -11.12 0.16
N GLN A 54 -0.83 -11.63 -0.64
CA GLN A 54 -0.58 -12.25 -1.94
C GLN A 54 -1.63 -11.81 -2.96
N GLY A 55 -1.20 -11.75 -4.21
CA GLY A 55 -2.06 -11.43 -5.34
C GLY A 55 -1.93 -9.97 -5.77
N ARG A 56 -2.72 -9.61 -6.78
CA ARG A 56 -2.77 -8.26 -7.35
C ARG A 56 -3.77 -7.43 -6.57
N HIS A 57 -3.40 -6.19 -6.24
CA HIS A 57 -4.35 -5.23 -5.68
C HIS A 57 -5.42 -4.82 -6.69
N PRO A 58 -6.66 -4.55 -6.25
CA PRO A 58 -7.67 -3.94 -7.10
C PRO A 58 -7.25 -2.52 -7.50
N ASN A 59 -7.78 -2.01 -8.62
CA ASN A 59 -7.55 -0.62 -9.04
C ASN A 59 -7.96 0.37 -7.95
N ALA A 60 -9.05 0.13 -7.22
CA ALA A 60 -9.51 0.99 -6.13
C ALA A 60 -8.45 1.20 -5.03
N TYR A 61 -7.66 0.16 -4.71
CA TYR A 61 -6.54 0.31 -3.78
C TYR A 61 -5.43 1.20 -4.37
N HIS A 62 -5.13 1.04 -5.65
CA HIS A 62 -4.14 1.89 -6.32
C HIS A 62 -4.59 3.35 -6.40
N GLU A 63 -5.87 3.61 -6.69
CA GLU A 63 -6.43 4.98 -6.65
C GLU A 63 -6.34 5.56 -5.24
N TYR A 64 -6.68 4.79 -4.21
CA TYR A 64 -6.56 5.23 -2.82
C TYR A 64 -5.12 5.65 -2.46
N VAL A 65 -4.12 4.87 -2.86
CA VAL A 65 -2.71 5.21 -2.60
C VAL A 65 -2.28 6.45 -3.39
N LEU A 66 -2.68 6.55 -4.67
CA LEU A 66 -2.36 7.70 -5.51
C LEU A 66 -2.99 8.99 -4.97
N ASP A 67 -4.27 8.97 -4.61
CA ASP A 67 -4.96 10.13 -4.05
C ASP A 67 -4.38 10.54 -2.70
N SER A 68 -3.99 9.56 -1.87
CA SER A 68 -3.27 9.82 -0.63
C SER A 68 -1.92 10.50 -0.90
N MET A 69 -1.11 10.00 -1.85
CA MET A 69 0.16 10.64 -2.20
C MET A 69 -0.01 12.06 -2.74
N LYS A 70 -1.08 12.35 -3.51
CA LYS A 70 -1.40 13.72 -3.95
C LYS A 70 -1.75 14.62 -2.77
N GLN A 71 -2.53 14.13 -1.81
CA GLN A 71 -2.84 14.89 -0.59
C GLN A 71 -1.58 15.14 0.23
N PHE A 72 -0.71 14.14 0.37
CA PHE A 72 0.54 14.26 1.11
C PHE A 72 1.48 15.25 0.44
N ASP A 73 1.55 15.24 -0.89
CA ASP A 73 2.34 16.20 -1.67
C ASP A 73 1.88 17.64 -1.42
N ASN A 74 0.56 17.87 -1.45
CA ASN A 74 -0.03 19.18 -1.18
C ASN A 74 0.27 19.69 0.25
N ILE A 75 0.35 18.78 1.24
CA ILE A 75 0.63 19.12 2.64
C ILE A 75 2.13 19.33 2.85
N ALA A 76 2.96 18.45 2.29
CA ALA A 76 4.39 18.43 2.52
C ALA A 76 5.12 19.54 1.75
N GLN A 77 4.61 19.97 0.60
CA GLN A 77 5.16 21.08 -0.18
C GLN A 77 6.68 20.94 -0.46
N GLY A 78 7.13 19.71 -0.72
CA GLY A 78 8.56 19.39 -0.94
C GLY A 78 9.35 18.99 0.30
N ASP A 79 8.76 19.06 1.51
CA ASP A 79 9.38 18.54 2.73
C ASP A 79 9.27 17.01 2.79
N LYS A 80 10.42 16.34 2.61
CA LYS A 80 10.53 14.87 2.60
C LYS A 80 10.12 14.23 3.91
N ASP A 81 10.46 14.84 5.04
CA ASP A 81 10.19 14.24 6.36
C ASP A 81 8.69 14.29 6.67
N ILE A 82 8.01 15.39 6.30
CA ILE A 82 6.56 15.48 6.39
C ILE A 82 5.88 14.46 5.48
N PHE A 83 6.31 14.34 4.23
CA PHE A 83 5.76 13.37 3.29
C PHE A 83 5.88 11.94 3.81
N LEU A 84 7.07 11.54 4.27
CA LEU A 84 7.32 10.20 4.80
C LEU A 84 6.49 9.92 6.06
N LYS A 85 6.33 10.90 6.96
CA LYS A 85 5.49 10.77 8.14
C LYS A 85 4.02 10.53 7.79
N LEU A 86 3.50 11.23 6.77
CA LEU A 86 2.13 11.01 6.29
C LEU A 86 1.98 9.65 5.62
N PHE A 87 2.99 9.23 4.84
CA PHE A 87 3.00 7.92 4.22
C PHE A 87 3.07 6.78 5.24
N ASP A 88 3.81 6.93 6.32
CA ASP A 88 3.82 5.97 7.44
C ASP A 88 2.44 5.81 8.07
N ASN A 89 1.66 6.89 8.18
CA ASN A 89 0.27 6.80 8.64
C ASN A 89 -0.62 6.01 7.67
N LEU A 90 -0.42 6.17 6.35
CA LEU A 90 -1.10 5.34 5.35
C LEU A 90 -0.73 3.86 5.52
N LYS A 91 0.55 3.54 5.70
CA LYS A 91 0.99 2.15 5.93
C LYS A 91 0.33 1.57 7.18
N ASN A 92 0.26 2.33 8.27
CA ASN A 92 -0.40 1.90 9.50
C ASN A 92 -1.91 1.68 9.32
N ASN A 93 -2.58 2.51 8.52
CA ASN A 93 -3.99 2.32 8.17
C ASN A 93 -4.20 1.02 7.38
N VAL A 94 -3.36 0.77 6.37
CA VAL A 94 -3.42 -0.45 5.54
C VAL A 94 -3.14 -1.70 6.38
N LYS A 95 -2.16 -1.65 7.30
CA LYS A 95 -1.87 -2.75 8.23
C LYS A 95 -3.03 -3.04 9.17
N SER A 96 -3.73 -2.01 9.63
CA SER A 96 -4.89 -2.14 10.51
C SER A 96 -6.14 -2.61 9.77
N ASN A 97 -6.20 -2.40 8.44
CA ASN A 97 -7.32 -2.73 7.57
C ASN A 97 -6.87 -3.58 6.37
N PRO A 98 -6.34 -4.79 6.57
CA PRO A 98 -5.72 -5.58 5.51
C PRO A 98 -6.70 -6.01 4.40
N ASP A 99 -8.01 -5.97 4.67
CA ASP A 99 -9.05 -6.27 3.67
C ASP A 99 -9.07 -5.25 2.52
N MET A 100 -8.59 -4.02 2.75
CA MET A 100 -8.40 -2.99 1.72
C MET A 100 -7.50 -3.44 0.57
N LEU A 101 -6.64 -4.44 0.79
CA LEU A 101 -5.76 -4.96 -0.24
C LEU A 101 -6.51 -5.83 -1.27
N TYR A 102 -7.79 -6.13 -1.04
CA TYR A 102 -8.62 -7.03 -1.83
C TYR A 102 -9.87 -6.34 -2.36
N LYS A 103 -10.33 -6.81 -3.53
CA LYS A 103 -11.48 -6.22 -4.24
C LYS A 103 -12.77 -6.17 -3.42
N ASP A 104 -12.97 -7.11 -2.49
CA ASP A 104 -14.24 -7.25 -1.78
C ASP A 104 -14.48 -6.13 -0.75
N TYR A 105 -13.42 -5.46 -0.29
CA TYR A 105 -13.51 -4.27 0.54
C TYR A 105 -14.10 -3.06 -0.21
N TRP A 106 -13.88 -2.98 -1.53
CA TRP A 106 -14.20 -1.81 -2.36
C TRP A 106 -15.53 -1.95 -3.11
N LYS A 107 -16.42 -2.84 -2.66
CA LYS A 107 -17.72 -3.12 -3.26
C LYS A 107 -18.83 -2.28 -2.65
#